data_AF-A0A955IEZ6-F1
#
_entry.id   AF-A0A955IEZ6-F1
#
_cell.length_a   1.000
_cell.length_b   1.000
_cell.length_c   1.000
_cell.angle_alpha   90.00
_cell.angle_beta   90.00
_cell.angle_gamma   90.00
#
_symmetry.space_group_name_H-M   'P 1'
#
loop_
_entity.id
_entity.type
_entity.pdbx_description
1 polymer ?
#
loop_
_entity_poly.entity_id
_entity_poly.type
_entity_poly.pdbx_seq_one_letter_code
_entity_poly.pdbx_strand_id
1 'polypeptide(L)'
;MLSRRSILLAIACLLSGAGAVMLWFAARGAWLMLLAATFAATASLLPFGVRRATRLVEPEDIHLLEATRLRELIRGTSLHLRDMKYRYSVRPDPGSRMCFTAAVNQVRLGFVPVVITDNYTDKQGLGFVAFPYDGRRWRGPGLPCAGSREDALQHAARCVEPLGDLEDSRE
;
A
#
# COMPACT_ATOMS: atom_id res chain seq x y z
N MET A 1 9.42 -67.79 51.78
CA MET A 1 10.21 -67.86 50.54
C MET A 1 9.33 -67.37 49.39
N LEU A 2 9.66 -66.25 48.75
CA LEU A 2 8.89 -65.78 47.58
C LEU A 2 9.06 -66.75 46.41
N SER A 3 7.95 -67.11 45.76
CA SER A 3 7.95 -67.98 44.59
C SER A 3 8.74 -67.33 43.44
N ARG A 4 9.56 -68.10 42.74
CA ARG A 4 10.30 -67.66 41.55
C ARG A 4 9.39 -67.00 40.50
N ARG A 5 8.12 -67.39 40.45
CA ARG A 5 7.09 -66.78 39.61
C ARG A 5 6.73 -65.35 40.05
N SER A 6 6.60 -65.09 41.35
CA SER A 6 6.34 -63.74 41.88
C SER A 6 7.51 -62.78 41.63
N ILE A 7 8.75 -63.28 41.66
CA ILE A 7 9.95 -62.47 41.37
C ILE A 7 10.00 -62.09 39.89
N LEU A 8 9.73 -63.03 38.98
CA LEU A 8 9.71 -62.77 37.54
C LEU A 8 8.60 -61.79 37.15
N LEU A 9 7.43 -61.88 37.79
CA LEU A 9 6.30 -60.97 37.55
C LEU A 9 6.61 -59.55 38.02
N ALA A 10 7.26 -59.40 39.18
CA ALA A 10 7.73 -58.11 39.66
C ALA A 10 8.77 -57.47 38.72
N ILE A 11 9.71 -58.25 38.20
CA ILE A 11 10.71 -57.78 37.23
C ILE A 11 10.03 -57.36 35.91
N ALA A 12 9.08 -58.15 35.41
CA ALA A 12 8.33 -57.82 34.19
C ALA A 12 7.51 -56.52 34.33
N CYS A 13 6.85 -56.31 35.49
CA CYS A 13 6.15 -55.07 35.79
C CYS A 13 7.08 -53.86 35.91
N LEU A 14 8.27 -54.02 36.51
CA LEU A 14 9.26 -52.96 36.62
C LEU A 14 9.85 -52.57 35.25
N LEU A 15 10.15 -53.55 34.39
CA LEU A 15 10.68 -53.30 33.05
C LEU A 15 9.65 -52.65 32.12
N SER A 16 8.40 -53.09 32.18
CA SER A 16 7.30 -52.49 31.41
C SER A 16 6.97 -51.08 31.91
N GLY A 17 6.97 -50.85 33.23
CA GLY A 17 6.82 -49.53 33.81
C GLY A 17 7.94 -48.56 33.43
N ALA A 18 9.20 -49.00 33.48
CA ALA A 18 10.36 -48.21 33.06
C ALA A 18 10.30 -47.87 31.56
N GLY A 19 9.93 -48.83 30.71
CA GLY A 19 9.74 -48.61 29.28
C GLY A 19 8.64 -47.59 28.96
N ALA A 20 7.51 -47.66 29.67
CA ALA A 20 6.41 -46.70 29.52
C ALA A 20 6.81 -45.28 29.97
N VAL A 21 7.58 -45.16 31.06
CA VAL A 21 8.10 -43.87 31.55
C VAL A 21 9.11 -43.27 30.57
N MET A 22 10.02 -44.07 30.02
CA MET A 22 10.98 -43.59 29.01
C MET A 22 10.27 -43.12 27.73
N LEU A 23 9.26 -43.85 27.26
CA LEU A 23 8.43 -43.45 26.11
C LEU A 23 7.65 -42.16 26.38
N TRP A 24 7.15 -41.97 27.61
CA TRP A 24 6.42 -40.77 28.01
C TRP A 24 7.30 -39.52 28.05
N PHE A 25 8.54 -39.64 28.55
CA PHE A 25 9.51 -38.54 28.54
C PHE A 25 10.04 -38.25 27.12
N ALA A 26 10.29 -39.27 26.32
CA ALA A 26 10.66 -39.11 24.92
C ALA A 26 9.54 -38.44 24.10
N ALA A 27 8.28 -38.80 24.35
CA ALA A 27 7.12 -38.17 23.73
C ALA A 27 7.00 -36.69 24.12
N ARG A 28 7.18 -36.34 25.40
CA ARG A 28 7.20 -34.94 25.85
C ARG A 28 8.32 -34.12 25.20
N GLY A 29 9.52 -34.70 25.08
CA GLY A 29 10.64 -34.07 24.37
C GLY A 29 10.35 -33.89 22.88
N ALA A 30 9.73 -34.87 22.24
CA ALA A 30 9.32 -34.81 20.84
C ALA A 30 8.23 -33.76 20.59
N TRP A 31 7.25 -33.62 21.49
CA TRP A 31 6.22 -32.57 21.41
C TRP A 31 6.81 -31.17 21.55
N LEU A 32 7.77 -30.97 22.47
CA LEU A 32 8.45 -29.68 22.62
C LEU A 32 9.32 -29.34 21.40
N MET A 33 10.01 -30.33 20.82
CA MET A 33 10.76 -30.16 19.57
C MET A 33 9.85 -29.84 18.38
N LEU A 34 8.68 -30.49 18.29
CA LEU A 34 7.68 -30.22 17.26
C LEU A 34 7.15 -28.78 17.36
N LEU A 35 6.83 -28.33 18.57
CA LEU A 35 6.38 -26.96 18.85
C LEU A 35 7.47 -25.94 18.54
N ALA A 36 8.72 -26.21 18.93
CA ALA A 36 9.85 -25.34 18.61
C ALA A 36 10.10 -25.27 17.10
N ALA A 37 9.98 -26.39 16.37
CA ALA A 37 10.12 -26.45 14.92
C ALA A 37 8.97 -25.72 14.20
N THR A 38 7.73 -25.85 14.67
CA THR A 38 6.59 -25.09 14.12
C THR A 38 6.70 -23.60 14.44
N PHE A 39 7.18 -23.23 15.63
CA PHE A 39 7.43 -21.84 15.99
C PHE A 39 8.60 -21.25 15.17
N ALA A 40 9.67 -22.01 14.95
CA ALA A 40 10.78 -21.60 14.09
C ALA A 40 10.36 -21.48 12.61
N ALA A 41 9.55 -22.42 12.12
CA ALA A 41 8.99 -22.38 10.76
C ALA A 41 8.07 -21.16 10.59
N THR A 42 7.16 -20.90 11.55
CA THR A 42 6.29 -19.72 11.52
C THR A 42 7.06 -18.42 11.72
N ALA A 43 8.11 -18.38 12.54
CA ALA A 43 9.01 -17.24 12.67
C ALA A 43 9.83 -16.97 11.40
N SER A 44 10.22 -18.01 10.66
CA SER A 44 10.88 -17.87 9.36
C SER A 44 9.94 -17.46 8.22
N LEU A 45 8.63 -17.68 8.38
CA LEU A 45 7.57 -17.27 7.46
C LEU A 45 6.93 -15.92 7.83
N LEU A 46 7.10 -15.47 9.07
CA LEU A 46 6.83 -14.10 9.46
C LEU A 46 7.83 -13.21 8.71
N PRO A 47 7.39 -12.29 7.85
CA PRO A 47 8.30 -11.35 7.23
C PRO A 47 8.92 -10.47 8.32
N PHE A 48 10.10 -10.86 8.81
CA PHE A 48 11.02 -10.00 9.55
C PHE A 48 11.52 -8.94 8.58
N GLY A 49 10.63 -7.98 8.37
CA GLY A 49 10.65 -7.02 7.29
C GLY A 49 9.45 -6.11 7.41
N VAL A 50 9.04 -5.78 8.64
CA VAL A 50 8.44 -4.46 8.88
C VAL A 50 9.56 -3.47 8.59
N ARG A 51 9.80 -3.22 7.30
CA ARG A 51 10.51 -2.04 6.85
C ARG A 51 9.80 -0.92 7.58
N ARG A 52 10.48 -0.31 8.56
CA ARG A 52 10.08 1.01 9.05
C ARG A 52 9.65 1.77 7.81
N ALA A 53 8.41 2.22 7.77
CA ALA A 53 7.97 3.11 6.71
C ALA A 53 8.87 4.35 6.82
N THR A 54 10.02 4.30 6.14
CA THR A 54 10.86 5.45 5.89
C THR A 54 9.90 6.41 5.25
N ARG A 55 9.62 7.49 5.98
CA ARG A 55 8.71 8.55 5.57
C ARG A 55 9.20 9.01 4.20
N LEU A 56 8.59 8.48 3.14
CA LEU A 56 9.05 8.70 1.78
C LEU A 56 8.71 10.15 1.49
N VAL A 57 9.73 11.00 1.46
CA VAL A 57 9.60 12.39 1.03
C VAL A 57 9.81 12.36 -0.48
N GLU A 58 8.75 12.70 -1.22
CA GLU A 58 8.79 12.79 -2.67
C GLU A 58 9.39 14.15 -3.08
N PRO A 59 10.05 14.22 -4.25
CA PRO A 59 10.61 15.46 -4.75
C PRO A 59 9.52 16.52 -4.96
N GLU A 60 9.87 17.77 -4.67
CA GLU A 60 8.99 18.93 -4.82
C GLU A 60 8.67 19.28 -6.28
N ASP A 61 9.50 18.80 -7.22
CA ASP A 61 9.23 18.91 -8.66
C ASP A 61 8.69 17.59 -9.18
N ILE A 62 7.47 17.61 -9.71
CA ILE A 62 6.76 16.42 -10.17
C ILE A 62 7.45 15.74 -11.35
N HIS A 63 8.25 16.47 -12.13
CA HIS A 63 9.02 15.90 -13.22
C HIS A 63 10.07 14.88 -12.73
N LEU A 64 10.56 15.05 -11.50
CA LEU A 64 11.55 14.15 -10.89
C LEU A 64 10.92 12.92 -10.24
N LEU A 65 9.59 12.85 -10.20
CA LEU A 65 8.88 11.74 -9.58
C LEU A 65 9.03 10.46 -10.42
N GLU A 66 9.17 9.32 -9.75
CA GLU A 66 9.28 8.03 -10.43
C GLU A 66 8.05 7.77 -11.32
N ALA A 67 8.27 7.24 -12.53
CA ALA A 67 7.21 6.96 -13.49
C ALA A 67 6.17 5.94 -12.98
N THR A 68 6.54 5.06 -12.05
CA THR A 68 5.64 4.15 -11.32
C THR A 68 4.68 4.94 -10.44
N ARG A 69 5.20 5.87 -9.64
CA ARG A 69 4.42 6.72 -8.74
C ARG A 69 3.49 7.66 -9.50
N LEU A 70 3.95 8.24 -10.62
CA LEU A 70 3.10 9.05 -11.51
C LEU A 70 1.90 8.23 -12.04
N ARG A 71 2.14 6.99 -12.45
CA ARG A 71 1.07 6.09 -12.90
C ARG A 71 0.09 5.74 -11.79
N GLU A 72 0.54 5.57 -10.55
CA GLU A 72 -0.33 5.35 -9.40
C GLU A 72 -1.23 6.55 -9.11
N LEU A 73 -0.69 7.78 -9.17
CA LEU A 73 -1.46 9.01 -8.99
C LEU A 73 -2.57 9.14 -10.05
N ILE A 74 -2.23 8.91 -11.31
CA ILE A 74 -3.19 8.93 -12.42
C ILE A 74 -4.23 7.81 -12.25
N ARG A 75 -3.80 6.58 -11.93
CA ARG A 75 -4.71 5.45 -11.69
C ARG A 75 -5.65 5.73 -10.54
N GLY A 76 -5.15 6.28 -9.43
CA GLY A 76 -5.96 6.66 -8.27
C GLY A 76 -7.02 7.71 -8.64
N THR A 77 -6.64 8.69 -9.46
CA THR A 77 -7.59 9.69 -9.98
C THR A 77 -8.64 9.06 -10.89
N SER A 78 -8.23 8.19 -11.82
CA SER A 78 -9.14 7.48 -12.73
C SER A 78 -10.15 6.60 -11.98
N LEU A 79 -9.70 5.89 -10.94
CA LEU A 79 -10.57 5.11 -10.05
C LEU A 79 -11.55 6.02 -9.30
N HIS A 80 -11.07 7.12 -8.75
CA HIS A 80 -11.93 8.06 -8.03
C HIS A 80 -13.02 8.67 -8.93
N LEU A 81 -12.68 9.08 -10.15
CA LEU A 81 -13.67 9.55 -11.13
C LEU A 81 -14.71 8.48 -11.44
N ARG A 82 -14.29 7.21 -11.57
CA ARG A 82 -15.21 6.10 -11.77
C ARG A 82 -16.14 5.89 -10.58
N ASP A 83 -15.63 5.97 -9.35
CA ASP A 83 -16.42 5.81 -8.12
C ASP A 83 -17.47 6.94 -8.00
N MET A 84 -17.10 8.15 -8.40
CA MET A 84 -18.00 9.32 -8.50
C MET A 84 -18.97 9.24 -9.69
N LYS A 85 -18.97 8.15 -10.47
CA LYS A 85 -19.74 7.98 -11.71
C LYS A 85 -19.54 9.13 -12.70
N TYR A 86 -18.34 9.71 -12.73
CA TYR A 86 -18.01 10.75 -13.68
C TYR A 86 -18.02 10.19 -15.10
N ARG A 87 -18.47 11.01 -16.05
CA ARG A 87 -18.52 10.67 -17.47
C ARG A 87 -17.14 10.38 -18.07
N TYR A 88 -16.10 10.96 -17.48
CA TYR A 88 -14.74 10.92 -18.00
C TYR A 88 -13.85 9.93 -17.25
N SER A 89 -12.91 9.33 -17.96
CA SER A 89 -11.79 8.59 -17.38
C SER A 89 -10.46 9.21 -17.82
N VAL A 90 -9.42 9.01 -17.01
CA VAL A 90 -8.07 9.49 -17.31
C VAL A 90 -7.08 8.35 -17.41
N ARG A 91 -6.12 8.46 -18.33
CA ARG A 91 -5.02 7.51 -18.54
C ARG A 91 -3.71 8.26 -18.76
N PRO A 92 -2.55 7.68 -18.41
CA PRO A 92 -1.26 8.31 -18.71
C PRO A 92 -1.12 8.59 -20.20
N ASP A 93 -0.66 9.79 -20.56
CA ASP A 93 -0.33 10.12 -21.95
C ASP A 93 0.97 9.40 -22.35
N PRO A 94 0.98 8.56 -23.42
CA PRO A 94 2.20 7.97 -23.94
C PRO A 94 3.06 8.96 -24.75
N GLY A 95 2.56 10.16 -25.03
CA GLY A 95 3.21 11.18 -25.84
C GLY A 95 4.38 11.91 -25.16
N SER A 96 4.93 12.90 -25.88
CA SER A 96 6.12 13.68 -25.48
C SER A 96 5.84 14.82 -24.50
N ARG A 97 4.60 15.00 -24.04
CA ARG A 97 4.26 16.07 -23.10
C ARG A 97 5.02 15.82 -21.80
N MET A 98 5.66 16.86 -21.29
CA MET A 98 6.42 16.78 -20.05
C MET A 98 5.55 17.12 -18.87
N CYS A 99 5.77 16.42 -17.75
CA CYS A 99 5.24 16.84 -16.47
C CYS A 99 5.85 18.19 -16.08
N PHE A 100 5.09 19.02 -15.36
CA PHE A 100 5.63 20.29 -14.87
C PHE A 100 5.01 20.67 -13.53
N THR A 101 5.76 21.44 -12.75
CA THR A 101 5.30 21.98 -11.47
C THR A 101 5.00 23.47 -11.62
N ALA A 102 3.95 23.95 -10.97
CA ALA A 102 3.65 25.36 -10.86
C ALA A 102 3.03 25.70 -9.49
N ALA A 103 3.27 26.92 -9.02
CA ALA A 103 2.57 27.47 -7.87
C ALA A 103 1.34 28.23 -8.35
N VAL A 104 0.16 27.86 -7.84
CA VAL A 104 -1.13 28.46 -8.19
C VAL A 104 -1.81 28.84 -6.87
N ASN A 105 -2.08 30.13 -6.66
CA ASN A 105 -2.70 30.65 -5.42
C ASN A 105 -2.03 30.11 -4.15
N GLN A 106 -0.69 30.16 -4.08
CA GLN A 106 0.14 29.64 -2.99
C GLN A 106 0.14 28.11 -2.81
N VAL A 107 -0.67 27.37 -3.57
CA VAL A 107 -0.65 25.91 -3.60
C VAL A 107 0.31 25.44 -4.68
N ARG A 108 1.22 24.53 -4.32
CA ARG A 108 2.11 23.89 -5.30
C ARG A 108 1.36 22.73 -5.97
N LEU A 109 1.23 22.82 -7.29
CA LEU A 109 0.56 21.85 -8.14
C LEU A 109 1.54 21.21 -9.12
N GLY A 110 1.44 19.90 -9.25
CA GLY A 110 2.18 19.12 -10.23
C GLY A 110 1.22 18.65 -11.31
N PHE A 111 1.53 18.96 -12.55
CA PHE A 111 0.71 18.67 -13.72
C PHE A 111 1.30 17.49 -14.46
N VAL A 112 0.53 16.42 -14.54
CA VAL A 112 0.92 15.17 -15.22
C VAL A 112 0.08 15.01 -16.47
N PRO A 113 0.68 14.82 -17.65
CA PRO A 113 -0.05 14.70 -18.91
C PRO A 113 -0.88 13.42 -18.95
N VAL A 114 -2.12 13.56 -19.43
CA VAL A 114 -3.08 12.46 -19.52
C VAL A 114 -3.88 12.53 -20.81
N VAL A 115 -4.38 11.36 -21.22
CA VAL A 115 -5.51 11.24 -22.13
C VAL A 115 -6.79 11.21 -21.30
N ILE A 116 -7.70 12.14 -21.57
CA ILE A 116 -9.04 12.20 -20.99
C ILE A 116 -10.00 11.57 -22.01
N THR A 117 -10.68 10.51 -21.60
CA THR A 117 -11.64 9.79 -22.45
C THR A 117 -13.05 10.03 -21.94
N ASP A 118 -13.95 10.41 -22.84
CA ASP A 118 -15.39 10.38 -22.61
C ASP A 118 -15.90 8.95 -22.77
N ASN A 119 -16.35 8.34 -21.67
CA ASN A 119 -16.75 6.94 -21.65
C ASN A 119 -18.05 6.66 -22.43
N TYR A 120 -18.80 7.69 -22.83
CA TYR A 120 -20.07 7.54 -23.56
C TYR A 120 -19.90 7.69 -25.06
N THR A 121 -18.94 8.50 -25.50
CA THR A 121 -18.74 8.82 -26.92
C THR A 121 -17.42 8.28 -27.47
N ASP A 122 -16.60 7.67 -26.61
CA ASP A 122 -15.22 7.25 -26.88
C ASP A 122 -14.30 8.36 -27.42
N LYS A 123 -14.74 9.61 -27.34
CA LYS A 123 -13.92 10.77 -27.70
C LYS A 123 -12.79 10.93 -26.71
N GLN A 124 -11.60 11.20 -27.25
CA GLN A 124 -10.39 11.39 -26.46
C GLN A 124 -9.86 12.80 -26.65
N GLY A 125 -9.40 13.39 -25.56
CA GLY A 125 -8.72 14.68 -25.55
C GLY A 125 -7.45 14.58 -24.73
N LEU A 126 -6.44 15.38 -25.09
CA LEU A 126 -5.23 15.51 -24.30
C LEU A 126 -5.40 16.60 -23.24
N GLY A 127 -4.76 16.39 -22.10
CA GLY A 127 -4.80 17.34 -21.00
C GLY A 127 -3.77 17.00 -19.94
N PHE A 128 -4.02 17.51 -18.74
CA PHE A 128 -3.19 17.30 -17.56
C PHE A 128 -4.08 16.94 -16.38
N VAL A 129 -3.52 16.25 -15.39
CA VAL A 129 -4.11 16.14 -14.06
C VAL A 129 -3.22 16.91 -13.10
N ALA A 130 -3.81 17.84 -12.35
CA ALA A 130 -3.12 18.63 -11.35
C ALA A 130 -3.19 17.93 -9.98
N PHE A 131 -2.04 17.70 -9.36
CA PHE A 131 -1.90 17.09 -8.04
C PHE A 131 -1.30 18.09 -7.05
N PRO A 132 -1.91 18.33 -5.88
CA PRO A 132 -1.33 19.19 -4.87
C PRO A 132 -0.16 18.50 -4.14
N TYR A 133 0.87 19.29 -3.80
CA TYR A 133 1.98 18.88 -2.95
C TYR A 133 1.72 19.33 -1.51
N ASP A 134 1.80 18.41 -0.54
CA ASP A 134 1.53 18.70 0.87
C ASP A 134 2.79 19.07 1.70
N GLY A 135 3.91 19.33 1.03
CA GLY A 135 5.22 19.52 1.66
C GLY A 135 5.99 18.23 1.92
N ARG A 136 5.43 17.07 1.60
CA ARG A 136 6.11 15.77 1.70
C ARG A 136 5.85 14.85 0.51
N ARG A 137 4.64 14.89 -0.05
CA ARG A 137 4.22 14.03 -1.15
C ARG A 137 3.14 14.68 -2.01
N TRP A 138 3.08 14.22 -3.25
CA TRP A 138 2.01 14.50 -4.18
C TRP A 138 0.75 13.73 -3.77
N ARG A 139 -0.35 14.47 -3.63
CA ARG A 139 -1.64 13.95 -3.19
C ARG A 139 -2.57 13.75 -4.37
N GLY A 140 -3.30 12.64 -4.35
CA GLY A 140 -4.45 12.40 -5.22
C GLY A 140 -5.72 12.22 -4.38
N PRO A 141 -6.90 12.20 -5.02
CA PRO A 141 -7.12 12.32 -6.47
C PRO A 141 -6.80 13.73 -7.00
N GLY A 142 -6.33 13.80 -8.25
CA GLY A 142 -5.98 15.07 -8.88
C GLY A 142 -7.11 15.67 -9.71
N LEU A 143 -6.99 16.95 -10.06
CA LEU A 143 -7.97 17.69 -10.85
C LEU A 143 -7.70 17.53 -12.36
N PRO A 144 -8.61 16.91 -13.14
CA PRO A 144 -8.44 16.80 -14.59
C PRO A 144 -8.66 18.15 -15.28
N CYS A 145 -7.68 18.56 -16.08
CA CYS A 145 -7.65 19.82 -16.81
C CYS A 145 -7.42 19.50 -18.31
N ALA A 146 -8.44 19.68 -19.14
CA ALA A 146 -8.30 19.47 -20.58
C ALA A 146 -7.53 20.62 -21.25
N GLY A 147 -6.80 20.32 -22.33
CA GLY A 147 -6.19 21.33 -23.20
C GLY A 147 -4.67 21.45 -23.11
N SER A 148 -4.19 22.68 -23.32
CA SER A 148 -2.78 23.05 -23.29
C SER A 148 -2.26 23.26 -21.86
N ARG A 149 -0.97 23.57 -21.72
CA ARG A 149 -0.34 23.86 -20.43
C ARG A 149 -0.94 25.12 -19.81
N GLU A 150 -1.14 26.14 -20.62
CA GLU A 150 -1.72 27.42 -20.25
C GLU A 150 -3.17 27.24 -19.79
N ASP A 151 -3.96 26.46 -20.54
CA ASP A 151 -5.35 26.16 -20.19
C ASP A 151 -5.45 25.42 -18.85
N ALA A 152 -4.54 24.47 -18.62
CA ALA A 152 -4.50 23.70 -17.37
C ALA A 152 -4.16 24.57 -16.16
N LEU A 153 -3.22 25.51 -16.31
CA LEU A 153 -2.89 26.48 -15.28
C LEU A 153 -4.07 27.40 -14.97
N GLN A 154 -4.74 27.92 -16.00
CA GLN A 154 -5.90 28.79 -15.82
C GLN A 154 -7.10 28.06 -15.22
N HIS A 155 -7.32 26.80 -15.59
CA HIS A 155 -8.34 25.96 -14.98
C HIS A 155 -8.03 25.71 -13.49
N ALA A 156 -6.80 25.30 -13.17
CA ALA A 156 -6.37 25.11 -11.79
C ALA A 156 -6.48 26.39 -10.96
N ALA A 157 -6.12 27.55 -11.52
CA ALA A 157 -6.23 28.84 -10.83
C ALA A 157 -7.67 29.20 -10.44
N ARG A 158 -8.65 28.83 -11.27
CA ARG A 158 -10.08 29.00 -10.98
C ARG A 158 -10.57 28.01 -9.92
N CYS A 159 -10.09 26.77 -9.95
CA CYS A 159 -10.51 25.74 -9.02
C CYS A 159 -9.85 25.83 -7.64
N VAL A 160 -8.69 26.46 -7.55
CA VAL A 160 -7.91 26.67 -6.33
C VAL A 160 -8.03 28.13 -5.87
N GLU A 161 -9.15 28.80 -6.18
CA GLU A 161 -9.42 30.14 -5.64
C GLU A 161 -9.16 30.14 -4.12
N PRO A 162 -8.52 31.19 -3.58
CA PRO A 162 -8.19 31.24 -2.17
C PRO A 162 -9.50 31.13 -1.38
N LEU A 163 -9.56 30.17 -0.46
CA LEU A 163 -10.57 30.06 0.60
C LEU A 163 -10.51 31.26 1.58
N GLY A 164 -10.10 32.45 1.12
CA GLY A 164 -9.90 33.65 1.90
C GLY A 164 -11.18 34.29 2.44
N ASP A 165 -12.36 33.80 2.02
CA ASP A 165 -13.66 34.24 2.53
C ASP A 165 -14.43 33.13 3.27
N LEU A 166 -13.76 32.06 3.69
CA LEU A 166 -14.32 31.00 4.55
C LEU A 166 -13.67 30.98 5.95
N GLU A 167 -13.29 32.15 6.46
CA GLU A 167 -13.08 32.35 7.90
C GLU A 167 -14.44 32.56 8.60
N ASP A 168 -14.62 31.85 9.73
CA ASP A 168 -15.63 32.04 10.78
C ASP A 168 -17.12 32.04 10.44
N SER A 169 -17.69 30.84 10.30
CA SER A 169 -19.12 30.61 10.61
C SER A 169 -19.33 29.46 11.61
N ARG A 170 -18.36 29.27 12.51
CA ARG A 170 -18.50 28.44 13.71
C ARG A 170 -18.07 29.24 14.94
N GLU A 171 -18.81 30.31 15.22
CA GLU A 171 -19.06 30.74 16.60
C GLU A 171 -20.34 30.07 17.12
#